data_AF-A0A1F9E771-F1
#
_entry.id   AF-A0A1F9E771-F1
#
_cell.length_a   1.000
_cell.length_b   1.000
_cell.length_c   1.000
_cell.angle_alpha   90.00
_cell.angle_beta   90.00
_cell.angle_gamma   90.00
#
_symmetry.space_group_name_H-M   'P 1'
#
loop_
_entity.id
_entity.type
_entity.pdbx_description
1 polymer ?
#
loop_
_entity_poly.entity_id
_entity_poly.type
_entity_poly.pdbx_seq_one_letter_code
_entity_poly.pdbx_strand_id
1 'polypeptide(L)'
;MKKGIYFSFLFLLFSSVLFASPVPSQLQRQLMAKAWSGFLTTDFGADGYKQITLNFTQDESNKLTGMITIYGVQVGNGVFNPSEFLTIDYQPINSTDGFLSLAYLDPQTRVDRSTYTLKATYINEATHIISGLLYLTTVQGEIFKIGTFRVE
;
A
#
# COMPACT_ATOMS: atom_id res chain seq x y z
N MET A 1 -14.45 44.75 42.97
CA MET A 1 -13.36 44.40 42.04
C MET A 1 -13.36 42.88 41.87
N LYS A 2 -13.63 42.41 40.65
CA LYS A 2 -13.89 40.98 40.33
C LYS A 2 -12.56 40.21 40.24
N LYS A 3 -12.42 39.11 41.00
CA LYS A 3 -11.30 38.17 40.88
C LYS A 3 -11.66 37.13 39.80
N GLY A 4 -10.99 37.19 38.66
CA GLY A 4 -11.12 36.19 37.60
C GLY A 4 -10.34 34.93 37.97
N ILE A 5 -11.06 33.82 38.12
CA ILE A 5 -10.47 32.48 38.26
C ILE A 5 -10.21 31.98 36.84
N TYR A 6 -8.95 31.90 36.44
CA TYR A 6 -8.56 31.28 35.17
C TYR A 6 -8.54 29.76 35.34
N PHE A 7 -9.62 29.11 34.92
CA PHE A 7 -9.64 27.66 34.70
C PHE A 7 -8.77 27.36 33.48
N SER A 8 -7.55 26.84 33.72
CA SER A 8 -6.71 26.31 32.64
C SER A 8 -7.25 24.94 32.25
N PHE A 9 -8.01 24.88 31.14
CA PHE A 9 -8.36 23.63 30.48
C PHE A 9 -7.12 23.07 29.81
N LEU A 10 -6.43 22.15 30.50
CA LEU A 10 -5.38 21.33 29.93
C LEU A 10 -6.03 20.31 28.99
N PHE A 11 -6.19 20.68 27.72
CA PHE A 11 -6.64 19.77 26.67
C PHE A 11 -5.48 18.80 26.37
N LEU A 12 -5.48 17.65 27.04
CA LEU A 12 -4.63 16.51 26.70
C LEU A 12 -5.08 15.97 25.34
N LEU A 13 -4.48 16.49 24.27
CA LEU A 13 -4.51 15.85 22.96
C LEU A 13 -3.71 14.55 23.06
N PHE A 14 -4.39 13.44 23.36
CA PHE A 14 -3.90 12.11 23.07
C PHE A 14 -3.82 11.97 21.55
N SER A 15 -2.68 12.36 20.97
CA SER A 15 -2.28 11.93 19.65
C SER A 15 -2.03 10.42 19.74
N SER A 16 -3.05 9.60 19.49
CA SER A 16 -2.87 8.18 19.29
C SER A 16 -2.06 7.99 18.01
N VAL A 17 -0.75 7.84 18.18
CA VAL A 17 0.11 7.30 17.13
C VAL A 17 -0.37 5.86 16.92
N LEU A 18 -1.18 5.64 15.89
CA LEU A 18 -1.55 4.31 15.44
C LEU A 18 -0.26 3.67 14.92
N PHE A 19 0.43 2.94 15.80
CA PHE A 19 1.52 2.08 15.39
C PHE A 19 0.95 1.01 14.45
N ALA A 20 1.53 0.86 13.27
CA ALA A 20 1.20 -0.24 12.38
C ALA A 20 1.38 -1.55 13.15
N SER A 21 0.34 -2.38 13.17
CA SER A 21 0.42 -3.68 13.85
C SER A 21 1.25 -4.64 13.00
N PRO A 22 2.06 -5.52 13.62
CA PRO A 22 2.74 -6.56 12.87
C PRO A 22 1.70 -7.45 12.16
N VAL A 23 1.97 -7.81 10.91
CA VAL A 23 1.10 -8.72 10.14
C VAL A 23 1.03 -10.07 10.86
N PRO A 24 -0.16 -10.67 11.10
CA PRO A 24 -0.28 -11.98 11.74
C PRO A 24 0.54 -13.06 11.04
N SER A 25 1.19 -13.96 11.79
CA SER A 25 2.13 -14.94 11.24
C SER A 25 1.50 -15.93 10.24
N GLN A 26 0.23 -16.28 10.44
CA GLN A 26 -0.53 -17.08 9.48
C GLN A 26 -0.71 -16.34 8.16
N LEU A 27 -1.14 -15.09 8.21
CA LEU A 27 -1.31 -14.25 7.03
C LEU A 27 0.03 -14.01 6.32
N GLN A 28 1.13 -13.77 7.05
CA GLN A 28 2.47 -13.66 6.46
C GLN A 28 2.84 -14.91 5.66
N ARG A 29 2.65 -16.10 6.22
CA ARG A 29 2.93 -17.37 5.53
C ARG A 29 2.11 -17.53 4.26
N GLN A 30 0.83 -17.16 4.29
CA GLN A 30 -0.03 -17.22 3.12
C GLN A 30 0.42 -16.24 2.04
N LEU A 31 0.72 -15.00 2.41
CA LEU A 31 1.19 -13.97 1.49
C LEU A 31 2.49 -14.39 0.79
N MET A 32 3.42 -15.03 1.53
CA MET A 32 4.70 -15.51 0.99
C MET A 32 4.62 -16.86 0.27
N ALA A 33 3.50 -17.59 0.36
CA ALA A 33 3.40 -18.95 -0.20
C ALA A 33 3.43 -18.98 -1.73
N LYS A 34 3.09 -17.86 -2.39
CA LYS A 34 3.02 -17.75 -3.85
C LYS A 34 3.17 -16.31 -4.32
N ALA A 35 3.41 -16.16 -5.62
CA ALA A 35 3.18 -14.92 -6.34
C ALA A 35 1.66 -14.73 -6.54
N TRP A 36 1.18 -13.51 -6.33
CA TRP A 36 -0.22 -13.15 -6.53
C TRP A 36 -0.35 -12.39 -7.84
N SER A 37 -1.25 -12.81 -8.72
CA SER A 37 -1.37 -12.19 -10.04
C SER A 37 -2.82 -11.89 -10.37
N GLY A 38 -3.03 -10.87 -11.20
CA GLY A 38 -4.37 -10.54 -11.63
C GLY A 38 -4.42 -9.27 -12.47
N PHE A 39 -5.60 -8.65 -12.48
CA PHE A 39 -5.94 -7.62 -13.44
C PHE A 39 -6.14 -6.27 -12.77
N LEU A 40 -5.91 -5.22 -13.57
CA LEU A 40 -6.21 -3.84 -13.23
C LEU A 40 -7.46 -3.40 -14.00
N THR A 41 -8.41 -2.81 -13.28
CA THR A 41 -9.50 -2.05 -13.89
C THR A 41 -9.12 -0.58 -13.80
N THR A 42 -8.82 0.02 -14.95
CA THR A 42 -8.23 1.35 -15.03
C THR A 42 -9.28 2.45 -15.02
N ASP A 43 -8.96 3.56 -14.36
CA ASP A 43 -9.74 4.78 -14.47
C ASP A 43 -9.44 5.46 -15.82
N PHE A 44 -10.27 6.43 -16.22
CA PHE A 44 -10.14 7.14 -17.48
C PHE A 44 -8.74 7.79 -17.62
N GLY A 45 -8.04 7.50 -18.72
CA GLY A 45 -6.68 8.02 -18.98
C GLY A 45 -5.55 7.11 -18.50
N ALA A 46 -5.84 5.90 -18.00
CA ALA A 46 -4.86 4.91 -17.56
C ALA A 46 -4.87 3.60 -18.40
N ASP A 47 -5.19 3.67 -19.70
CA ASP A 47 -5.44 2.50 -20.55
C ASP A 47 -4.23 1.56 -20.77
N GLY A 48 -3.02 1.96 -20.36
CA GLY A 48 -1.81 1.14 -20.40
C GLY A 48 -1.71 0.10 -19.28
N TYR A 49 -2.48 0.22 -18.21
CA TYR A 49 -2.29 -0.61 -17.02
C TYR A 49 -3.17 -1.87 -17.10
N LYS A 50 -2.59 -3.05 -17.35
CA LYS A 50 -3.40 -4.27 -17.64
C LYS A 50 -3.38 -5.32 -16.55
N GLN A 51 -2.19 -5.58 -16.01
CA GLN A 51 -1.99 -6.66 -15.04
C GLN A 51 -1.08 -6.19 -13.92
N ILE A 52 -1.18 -6.90 -12.80
CA ILE A 52 -0.39 -6.67 -11.61
C ILE A 52 0.08 -8.01 -11.05
N THR A 53 1.30 -8.02 -10.53
CA THR A 53 1.82 -9.12 -9.72
C THR A 53 2.32 -8.58 -8.39
N LEU A 54 2.00 -9.26 -7.30
CA LEU A 54 2.52 -9.01 -5.96
C LEU A 54 3.34 -10.22 -5.51
N ASN A 55 4.55 -9.98 -5.05
CA ASN A 55 5.40 -10.98 -4.42
C ASN A 55 5.73 -10.52 -3.01
N PHE A 56 5.53 -11.37 -2.01
CA PHE A 56 5.81 -11.04 -0.62
C PHE A 56 7.04 -11.79 -0.14
N THR A 57 7.90 -11.12 0.61
CA THR A 57 9.14 -11.67 1.16
C THR A 57 9.36 -11.16 2.59
N GLN A 58 10.31 -11.75 3.30
CA GLN A 58 10.85 -11.18 4.52
C GLN A 58 12.22 -10.54 4.23
N ASP A 59 12.47 -9.38 4.81
CA ASP A 59 13.79 -8.77 4.81
C ASP A 59 14.71 -9.37 5.89
N GLU A 60 15.94 -8.89 5.95
CA GLU A 60 16.96 -9.33 6.93
C GLU A 60 16.56 -9.03 8.39
N SER A 61 15.61 -8.11 8.60
CA SER A 61 15.05 -7.77 9.91
C SER A 61 13.79 -8.58 10.25
N ASN A 62 13.46 -9.61 9.46
CA ASN A 62 12.22 -10.40 9.55
C ASN A 62 10.93 -9.58 9.36
N LYS A 63 11.01 -8.39 8.75
CA LYS A 63 9.84 -7.60 8.42
C LYS A 63 9.27 -8.07 7.08
N LEU A 64 7.95 -8.22 7.01
CA LEU A 64 7.28 -8.53 5.74
C LEU A 64 7.38 -7.33 4.78
N THR A 65 7.88 -7.58 3.58
CA THR A 65 7.97 -6.63 2.48
C THR A 65 7.25 -7.18 1.26
N GLY A 66 6.95 -6.31 0.29
CA GLY A 66 6.35 -6.70 -0.98
C GLY A 66 7.18 -6.22 -2.16
N MET A 67 6.97 -6.84 -3.31
CA MET A 67 7.37 -6.30 -4.61
C MET A 67 6.12 -6.27 -5.49
N ILE A 68 5.80 -5.09 -6.02
CA ILE A 68 4.78 -4.91 -7.04
C ILE A 68 5.43 -4.97 -8.42
N THR A 69 4.78 -5.58 -9.39
CA THR A 69 5.08 -5.42 -10.81
C THR A 69 3.81 -5.06 -11.55
N ILE A 70 3.85 -3.97 -12.29
CA ILE A 70 2.72 -3.52 -13.12
C ILE A 70 3.07 -3.83 -14.56
N TYR A 71 2.14 -4.40 -15.32
CA TYR A 71 2.38 -4.77 -16.72
C TYR A 71 1.60 -3.88 -17.68
N GLY A 72 2.26 -3.58 -18.80
CA GLY A 72 1.65 -2.88 -19.93
C GLY A 72 1.82 -1.36 -19.93
N VAL A 73 2.55 -0.79 -18.96
CA VAL A 73 2.67 0.66 -18.77
C VAL A 73 3.24 1.29 -20.04
N GLN A 74 2.42 2.11 -20.71
CA GLN A 74 2.82 2.80 -21.94
C GLN A 74 3.54 4.10 -21.59
N VAL A 75 4.76 4.27 -22.10
CA VAL A 75 5.54 5.50 -21.98
C VAL A 75 6.05 5.87 -23.37
N GLY A 76 5.49 6.93 -23.94
CA GLY A 76 5.68 7.25 -25.36
C GLY A 76 5.23 6.10 -26.25
N ASN A 77 6.14 5.58 -27.09
CA ASN A 77 5.88 4.44 -27.97
C ASN A 77 6.32 3.09 -27.38
N GLY A 78 6.81 3.07 -26.14
CA GLY A 78 7.30 1.87 -25.47
C GLY A 78 6.29 1.29 -24.48
N VAL A 79 6.40 -0.01 -24.23
CA VAL A 79 5.66 -0.73 -23.18
C VAL A 79 6.65 -1.24 -22.15
N PHE A 80 6.42 -0.89 -20.89
CA PHE A 80 7.29 -1.20 -19.76
C PHE A 80 6.54 -1.94 -18.66
N ASN A 81 7.29 -2.75 -17.91
CA ASN A 81 6.76 -3.48 -16.75
C ASN A 81 7.54 -3.05 -15.49
N PRO A 82 7.23 -1.88 -14.90
CA PRO A 82 7.94 -1.40 -13.73
C PRO A 82 7.69 -2.31 -12.52
N SER A 83 8.76 -2.57 -11.77
CA SER A 83 8.74 -3.31 -10.51
C SER A 83 9.30 -2.46 -9.38
N GLU A 84 8.65 -2.50 -8.22
CA GLU A 84 9.08 -1.75 -7.04
C GLU A 84 8.95 -2.57 -5.77
N PHE A 85 9.93 -2.42 -4.87
CA PHE A 85 9.82 -2.92 -3.50
C PHE A 85 8.98 -1.97 -2.65
N LEU A 86 8.15 -2.56 -1.80
CA LEU A 86 7.18 -1.87 -0.97
C LEU A 86 7.33 -2.29 0.50
N THR A 87 7.30 -1.31 1.40
CA THR A 87 6.96 -1.55 2.82
C THR A 87 5.49 -1.89 2.94
N ILE A 88 5.17 -2.74 3.90
CA ILE A 88 3.81 -3.14 4.22
C ILE A 88 3.42 -2.55 5.57
N ASP A 89 2.35 -1.77 5.56
CA ASP A 89 1.64 -1.35 6.75
C ASP A 89 0.34 -2.13 6.85
N TYR A 90 0.11 -2.75 8.01
CA TYR A 90 -1.08 -3.56 8.27
C TYR A 90 -1.96 -2.93 9.35
N GLN A 91 -3.24 -2.79 9.02
CA GLN A 91 -4.28 -2.36 9.93
C GLN A 91 -5.29 -3.50 10.10
N PRO A 92 -5.30 -4.20 11.25
CA PRO A 92 -6.23 -5.29 11.48
C PRO A 92 -7.65 -4.76 11.55
N ILE A 93 -8.59 -5.45 10.89
CA ILE A 93 -10.03 -5.27 11.09
C ILE A 93 -10.52 -6.31 12.11
N ASN A 94 -10.07 -7.56 11.95
CA ASN A 94 -10.31 -8.68 12.86
C ASN A 94 -9.10 -9.64 12.84
N SER A 95 -9.26 -10.87 13.38
CA SER A 95 -8.17 -11.85 13.47
C SER A 95 -7.68 -12.41 12.14
N THR A 96 -8.48 -12.33 11.08
CA THR A 96 -8.24 -12.94 9.77
C THR A 96 -8.28 -11.93 8.62
N ASP A 97 -8.87 -10.76 8.83
CA ASP A 97 -8.98 -9.69 7.83
C ASP A 97 -8.26 -8.43 8.30
N GLY A 98 -7.67 -7.73 7.35
CA GLY A 98 -7.14 -6.40 7.56
C GLY A 98 -6.90 -5.66 6.26
N PHE A 99 -6.56 -4.38 6.40
CA PHE A 99 -6.12 -3.56 5.29
C PHE A 99 -4.60 -3.58 5.22
N LEU A 100 -4.08 -3.85 4.02
CA LEU A 100 -2.68 -3.57 3.69
C LEU A 100 -2.58 -2.23 2.97
N SER A 101 -1.60 -1.44 3.37
CA SER A 101 -1.06 -0.38 2.55
C SER A 101 0.34 -0.81 2.15
N LEU A 102 0.62 -0.85 0.85
CA LEU A 102 1.93 -1.14 0.33
C LEU A 102 2.48 0.13 -0.31
N ALA A 103 3.50 0.71 0.29
CA ALA A 103 4.11 1.96 -0.14
C ALA A 103 5.60 1.76 -0.42
N TYR A 104 6.19 2.65 -1.22
CA TYR A 104 7.59 2.54 -1.63
C TYR A 104 8.55 2.29 -0.46
N LEU A 105 9.41 1.27 -0.58
CA LEU A 105 10.21 0.71 0.52
C LEU A 105 11.17 1.73 1.15
N ASP A 106 11.74 2.65 0.36
CA ASP A 106 12.71 3.61 0.86
C ASP A 106 12.44 5.04 0.34
N PRO A 107 11.70 5.86 1.10
CA PRO A 107 11.41 7.24 0.73
C PRO A 107 12.66 8.11 0.47
N GLN A 108 13.83 7.75 1.01
CA GLN A 108 15.06 8.52 0.86
C GLN A 108 15.68 8.37 -0.54
N THR A 109 15.45 7.23 -1.21
CA THR A 109 15.89 6.97 -2.59
C THR A 109 14.83 7.31 -3.63
N ARG A 110 13.76 7.99 -3.23
CA ARG A 110 12.68 8.45 -4.11
C ARG A 110 13.07 9.63 -5.02
N VAL A 111 14.24 10.22 -4.81
CA VAL A 111 14.71 11.38 -5.58
C VAL A 111 14.66 11.05 -7.08
N ASP A 112 13.95 11.88 -7.84
CA ASP A 112 13.82 11.82 -9.30
C ASP A 112 13.05 10.63 -9.92
N ARG A 113 12.16 9.98 -9.15
CA ARG A 113 11.33 8.87 -9.68
C ARG A 113 9.88 8.88 -9.23
N SER A 114 9.00 8.42 -10.12
CA SER A 114 7.61 8.11 -9.79
C SER A 114 7.52 6.76 -9.08
N THR A 115 6.58 6.62 -8.15
CA THR A 115 6.42 5.42 -7.31
C THR A 115 4.98 4.95 -7.26
N TYR A 116 4.78 3.64 -7.20
CA TYR A 116 3.48 3.01 -7.08
C TYR A 116 3.12 2.75 -5.62
N THR A 117 1.84 2.88 -5.28
CA THR A 117 1.33 2.59 -3.93
C THR A 117 0.01 1.87 -4.03
N LEU A 118 -0.16 0.83 -3.22
CA LEU A 118 -1.40 0.08 -3.07
C LEU A 118 -2.08 0.53 -1.78
N LYS A 119 -3.32 0.98 -1.88
CA LYS A 119 -4.12 1.45 -0.74
C LYS A 119 -5.45 0.72 -0.67
N ALA A 120 -6.05 0.74 0.52
CA ALA A 120 -7.32 0.06 0.80
C ALA A 120 -7.28 -1.41 0.35
N THR A 121 -6.13 -2.06 0.51
CA THR A 121 -5.91 -3.43 0.04
C THR A 121 -6.60 -4.37 1.01
N TYR A 122 -7.79 -4.82 0.65
CA TYR A 122 -8.52 -5.84 1.39
C TYR A 122 -7.99 -7.21 1.03
N ILE A 123 -7.69 -8.00 2.06
CA ILE A 123 -7.39 -9.41 1.93
C ILE A 123 -8.59 -10.19 2.46
N ASN A 124 -9.02 -11.17 1.68
CA ASN A 124 -9.95 -12.17 2.14
C ASN A 124 -9.23 -13.52 2.22
N GLU A 125 -9.00 -14.00 3.45
CA GLU A 125 -8.30 -15.27 3.67
C GLU A 125 -9.08 -16.48 3.13
N ALA A 126 -10.41 -16.44 3.16
CA ALA A 126 -11.26 -17.56 2.73
C ALA A 126 -11.28 -17.72 1.21
N THR A 127 -11.19 -16.63 0.46
CA THR A 127 -11.24 -16.65 -1.01
C THR A 127 -9.86 -16.54 -1.66
N HIS A 128 -8.80 -16.34 -0.87
CA HIS A 128 -7.44 -16.07 -1.38
C HIS A 128 -7.46 -14.94 -2.42
N ILE A 129 -8.10 -13.83 -2.09
CA ILE A 129 -8.16 -12.65 -2.94
C ILE A 129 -7.55 -11.48 -2.21
N ILE A 130 -6.72 -10.72 -2.93
CA ILE A 130 -6.23 -9.42 -2.52
C ILE A 130 -6.73 -8.40 -3.54
N SER A 131 -7.40 -7.35 -3.07
CA SER A 131 -7.96 -6.32 -3.95
C SER A 131 -7.85 -4.94 -3.32
N GLY A 132 -7.74 -3.90 -4.14
CA GLY A 132 -7.60 -2.55 -3.63
C GLY A 132 -7.46 -1.50 -4.72
N LEU A 133 -6.82 -0.39 -4.36
CA LEU A 133 -6.59 0.75 -5.24
C LEU A 133 -5.10 0.89 -5.55
N LEU A 134 -4.78 1.15 -6.81
CA LEU A 134 -3.43 1.44 -7.27
C LEU A 134 -3.29 2.94 -7.52
N TYR A 135 -2.25 3.55 -6.95
CA TYR A 135 -1.89 4.95 -7.14
C TYR A 135 -0.48 5.07 -7.71
N LEU A 136 -0.28 6.08 -8.55
CA LEU A 136 1.02 6.59 -8.97
C LEU A 136 1.27 7.91 -8.27
N THR A 137 2.41 8.04 -7.61
CA THR A 137 2.90 9.36 -7.20
C THR A 137 4.05 9.76 -8.11
N THR A 138 3.94 10.90 -8.79
CA THR A 138 4.97 11.37 -9.74
C THR A 138 6.19 11.91 -9.00
N VAL A 139 7.25 12.14 -9.78
CA VAL A 139 8.46 12.84 -9.33
C VAL A 139 8.12 14.20 -8.72
N GLN A 140 7.14 14.91 -9.31
CA GLN A 140 6.67 16.23 -8.88
C GLN A 140 5.75 16.17 -7.64
N GLY A 141 5.43 14.97 -7.15
CA GLY A 141 4.59 14.76 -5.97
C GLY A 141 3.09 14.71 -6.26
N GLU A 142 2.68 14.76 -7.53
CA GLU A 142 1.27 14.62 -7.91
C GLU A 142 0.84 13.17 -7.72
N ILE A 143 -0.39 12.97 -7.22
CA ILE A 143 -0.94 11.64 -6.95
C ILE A 143 -2.10 11.38 -7.92
N PHE A 144 -1.97 10.31 -8.70
CA PHE A 144 -2.98 9.84 -9.64
C PHE A 144 -3.49 8.47 -9.22
N LYS A 145 -4.81 8.31 -9.15
CA LYS A 145 -5.40 6.98 -9.06
C LYS A 145 -5.32 6.33 -10.45
N ILE A 146 -4.67 5.19 -10.54
CA ILE A 146 -4.60 4.40 -11.77
C ILE A 146 -5.88 3.59 -11.94
N GLY A 147 -6.37 2.98 -10.86
CA GLY A 147 -7.52 2.11 -10.93
C GLY A 147 -7.68 1.22 -9.71
N THR A 148 -8.51 0.19 -9.86
CA THR A 148 -8.65 -0.90 -8.88
C THR A 148 -7.90 -2.13 -9.36
N PHE A 149 -7.45 -2.95 -8.42
CA PHE A 149 -6.81 -4.22 -8.71
C PHE A 149 -7.48 -5.36 -7.97
N ARG A 150 -7.34 -6.56 -8.54
CA ARG A 150 -7.67 -7.82 -7.89
C ARG A 150 -6.65 -8.87 -8.30
N VAL A 151 -6.06 -9.54 -7.32
CA VAL A 151 -5.11 -10.64 -7.51
C VAL A 151 -5.53 -11.86 -6.69
N GLU A 152 -5.15 -13.02 -7.20
CA GLU A 152 -5.40 -14.34 -6.61
C GLU A 152 -4.24 -15.30 -6.83
#